data_AF-A0A4Q5LCL2-F1
#
_entry.id   AF-A0A4Q5LCL2-F1
#
_cell.length_a   1.000
_cell.length_b   1.000
_cell.length_c   1.000
_cell.angle_alpha   90.00
_cell.angle_beta   90.00
_cell.angle_gamma   90.00
#
_symmetry.space_group_name_H-M   'P 1'
#
loop_
_entity.id
_entity.type
_entity.pdbx_description
1 polymer ?
#
loop_
_entity_poly.entity_id
_entity_poly.type
_entity_poly.pdbx_seq_one_letter_code
_entity_poly.pdbx_strand_id
1 'polypeptide(L)'
;MDTTVPGITFDAAGECNFCALHDKLDRAFPLGAAGRQKVQELAADIKRLGRGRKYDCILGVSGGRDSSYTLWYCVTQLGLRPLAVHFNDGFGNPVAGENMVTACRKLGVELRTITSDWRESKDLKLAFLKASTPDMEEGTDLGIATALYGVAAREGVQRIIIGQSFRTEGIAPLSWNFLDGKYLKAVHRQFGTVPLRPWTPNDPGFNLGLKEMFYYTFVRRIKTVTLLYHVDYVRTEVDALLERELSWQNPGAHYFDDLYQSVIYYLNRTKFNIDRRLFNYSALVRSGQMPREVALARVAQINSIEDERVINLCIKRLGLTRAEFDRIVAAPPRTFRDYPNNYGLIRLLRWPIKVFSRLNLLPESAYDKYFNCGT
;
A
#
# COMPACT_ATOMS: atom_id res chain seq x y z
N MET A 1 -17.28 1.55 -10.66
CA MET A 1 -16.40 0.95 -11.69
C MET A 1 -17.08 1.03 -13.03
N ASP A 2 -16.33 1.17 -14.12
CA ASP A 2 -16.83 1.23 -15.49
C ASP A 2 -15.96 0.39 -16.44
N THR A 3 -16.32 0.37 -17.72
CA THR A 3 -15.67 -0.45 -18.76
C THR A 3 -14.24 -0.03 -19.12
N THR A 4 -13.72 1.07 -18.55
CA THR A 4 -12.31 1.47 -18.74
C THR A 4 -11.35 0.65 -17.88
N VAL A 5 -11.88 -0.02 -16.84
CA VAL A 5 -11.12 -0.85 -15.91
C VAL A 5 -10.76 -2.20 -16.57
N PRO A 6 -9.46 -2.55 -16.71
CA PRO A 6 -9.06 -3.82 -17.31
C PRO A 6 -9.60 -5.03 -16.56
N GLY A 7 -10.10 -6.00 -17.34
CA GLY A 7 -10.65 -7.24 -16.81
C GLY A 7 -11.96 -7.09 -16.02
N ILE A 8 -12.62 -5.94 -16.13
CA ILE A 8 -13.98 -5.79 -15.63
C ILE A 8 -14.97 -6.61 -16.46
N THR A 9 -15.89 -7.25 -15.77
CA THR A 9 -17.04 -7.94 -16.37
C THR A 9 -18.28 -7.57 -15.57
N PHE A 10 -19.42 -7.55 -16.25
CA PHE A 10 -20.72 -7.26 -15.64
C PHE A 10 -21.64 -8.47 -15.81
N ASP A 11 -22.41 -8.77 -14.77
CA ASP A 11 -23.46 -9.78 -14.85
C ASP A 11 -24.74 -9.22 -15.50
N ALA A 12 -25.79 -10.05 -15.59
CA ALA A 12 -27.06 -9.67 -16.18
C ALA A 12 -27.81 -8.56 -15.41
N ALA A 13 -27.49 -8.35 -14.13
CA ALA A 13 -28.04 -7.27 -13.30
C ALA A 13 -27.20 -5.98 -13.40
N GLY A 14 -26.09 -6.00 -14.15
CA GLY A 14 -25.17 -4.87 -14.27
C GLY A 14 -24.21 -4.74 -13.10
N GLU A 15 -24.04 -5.78 -12.28
CA GLU A 15 -23.05 -5.79 -11.20
C GLU A 15 -21.66 -6.19 -11.70
N CYS A 16 -20.65 -5.42 -11.29
CA CYS A 16 -19.27 -5.64 -11.71
C CYS A 16 -18.56 -6.74 -10.90
N ASN A 17 -17.66 -7.51 -11.50
CA ASN A 17 -16.88 -8.55 -10.79
C ASN A 17 -16.06 -8.01 -9.60
N PHE A 18 -15.54 -6.78 -9.67
CA PHE A 18 -14.86 -6.13 -8.54
C PHE A 18 -15.83 -5.80 -7.40
N CYS A 19 -17.07 -5.48 -7.73
CA CYS A 19 -18.14 -5.18 -6.79
C CYS A 19 -18.58 -6.45 -6.06
N ALA A 20 -18.81 -7.54 -6.82
CA ALA A 20 -19.11 -8.85 -6.26
C ALA A 20 -17.98 -9.36 -5.34
N LEU A 21 -16.71 -9.09 -5.70
CA LEU A 21 -15.57 -9.41 -4.85
C LEU A 21 -15.54 -8.56 -3.57
N HIS A 22 -15.81 -7.26 -3.66
CA HIS A 22 -15.94 -6.41 -2.48
C HIS A 22 -16.97 -6.99 -1.51
N ASP A 23 -18.14 -7.37 -2.00
CA ASP A 23 -19.21 -7.89 -1.15
C ASP A 23 -18.89 -9.30 -0.60
N LYS A 24 -18.12 -10.10 -1.35
CA LYS A 24 -17.54 -11.36 -0.83
C LYS A 24 -16.59 -11.09 0.33
N LEU A 25 -15.68 -10.13 0.20
CA LEU A 25 -14.77 -9.76 1.30
C LEU A 25 -15.55 -9.17 2.47
N ASP A 26 -16.57 -8.35 2.22
CA ASP A 26 -17.40 -7.77 3.28
C ASP A 26 -18.05 -8.85 4.15
N ARG A 27 -18.60 -9.90 3.52
CA ARG A 27 -19.13 -11.08 4.22
C ARG A 27 -18.05 -11.89 4.96
N ALA A 28 -16.86 -12.00 4.39
CA ALA A 28 -15.75 -12.78 4.98
C ALA A 28 -15.11 -12.06 6.19
N PHE A 29 -15.23 -10.74 6.26
CA PHE A 29 -14.64 -9.90 7.30
C PHE A 29 -15.73 -9.10 8.04
N PRO A 30 -16.66 -9.75 8.76
CA PRO A 30 -17.81 -9.07 9.35
C PRO A 30 -17.39 -8.01 10.37
N LEU A 31 -18.14 -6.91 10.41
CA LEU A 31 -17.97 -5.80 11.35
C LEU A 31 -18.82 -5.99 12.62
N GLY A 32 -18.96 -4.96 13.46
CA GLY A 32 -19.76 -5.00 14.67
C GLY A 32 -19.22 -5.98 15.72
N ALA A 33 -20.10 -6.75 16.36
CA ALA A 33 -19.71 -7.65 17.45
C ALA A 33 -18.71 -8.73 17.01
N ALA A 34 -18.93 -9.35 15.84
CA ALA A 34 -18.04 -10.37 15.29
C ALA A 34 -16.67 -9.79 14.92
N GLY A 35 -16.65 -8.60 14.30
CA GLY A 35 -15.41 -7.86 14.01
C GLY A 35 -14.64 -7.54 15.28
N ARG A 36 -15.31 -6.98 16.30
CA ARG A 36 -14.71 -6.68 17.61
C ARG A 36 -14.13 -7.92 18.28
N GLN A 37 -14.83 -9.04 18.26
CA GLN A 37 -14.28 -10.30 18.78
C GLN A 37 -12.99 -10.67 18.03
N LYS A 38 -12.99 -10.57 16.70
CA LYS A 38 -11.81 -10.92 15.90
C LYS A 38 -10.62 -10.02 16.18
N VAL A 39 -10.87 -8.73 16.35
CA VAL A 39 -9.86 -7.73 16.76
C VAL A 39 -9.24 -8.11 18.12
N GLN A 40 -10.07 -8.50 19.09
CA GLN A 40 -9.57 -8.91 20.41
C GLN A 40 -8.74 -10.21 20.35
N GLU A 41 -9.14 -11.18 19.52
CA GLU A 41 -8.34 -12.39 19.26
C GLU A 41 -6.97 -12.06 18.67
N LEU A 42 -6.93 -11.16 17.67
CA LEU A 42 -5.69 -10.69 17.06
C LEU A 42 -4.80 -9.97 18.09
N ALA A 43 -5.38 -9.08 18.89
CA ALA A 43 -4.66 -8.36 19.95
C ALA A 43 -4.09 -9.33 21.00
N ALA A 44 -4.86 -10.34 21.41
CA ALA A 44 -4.40 -11.37 22.35
C ALA A 44 -3.24 -12.20 21.77
N ASP A 45 -3.30 -12.60 20.49
CA ASP A 45 -2.19 -13.30 19.82
C ASP A 45 -0.93 -12.43 19.76
N ILE A 46 -1.07 -11.16 19.38
CA ILE A 46 0.02 -10.19 19.32
C ILE A 46 0.68 -10.04 20.70
N LYS A 47 -0.10 -9.79 21.75
CA LYS A 47 0.42 -9.67 23.13
C LYS A 47 1.11 -10.93 23.61
N ARG A 48 0.54 -12.11 23.32
CA ARG A 48 1.10 -13.41 23.69
C ARG A 48 2.48 -13.62 23.04
N LEU A 49 2.61 -13.32 21.75
CA LEU A 49 3.89 -13.43 21.02
C LEU A 49 4.91 -12.35 21.39
N GLY A 50 4.42 -11.20 21.85
CA GLY A 50 5.22 -10.09 22.36
C GLY A 50 5.66 -10.22 23.82
N ARG A 51 5.27 -11.29 24.53
CA ARG A 51 5.59 -11.47 25.96
C ARG A 51 7.11 -11.52 26.16
N GLY A 52 7.60 -10.74 27.13
CA GLY A 52 9.04 -10.62 27.42
C GLY A 52 9.83 -9.76 26.42
N ARG A 53 9.17 -9.14 25.43
CA ARG A 53 9.78 -8.20 24.49
C ARG A 53 9.41 -6.76 24.80
N LYS A 54 10.24 -5.83 24.32
CA LYS A 54 9.96 -4.39 24.37
C LYS A 54 8.71 -4.04 23.55
N TYR A 55 8.60 -4.59 22.35
CA TYR A 55 7.46 -4.40 21.44
C TYR A 55 6.73 -5.72 21.20
N ASP A 56 5.42 -5.65 20.99
CA ASP A 56 4.59 -6.80 20.61
C ASP A 56 4.29 -6.86 19.10
N CYS A 57 4.34 -5.72 18.42
CA CYS A 57 4.15 -5.60 16.98
C CYS A 57 5.02 -4.49 16.37
N ILE A 58 5.26 -4.60 15.07
CA ILE A 58 5.74 -3.51 14.23
C ILE A 58 4.52 -2.88 13.56
N LEU A 59 4.43 -1.56 13.47
CA LEU A 59 3.33 -0.87 12.81
C LEU A 59 3.86 0.10 11.75
N GLY A 60 3.48 -0.11 10.49
CA GLY A 60 3.86 0.78 9.40
C GLY A 60 3.10 2.11 9.46
N VAL A 61 3.83 3.22 9.54
CA VAL A 61 3.26 4.58 9.64
C VAL A 61 3.72 5.45 8.49
N SER A 62 2.78 6.21 7.92
CA SER A 62 3.06 7.22 6.89
C SER A 62 2.65 8.64 7.31
N GLY A 63 1.81 8.76 8.34
CA GLY A 63 1.19 10.03 8.75
C GLY A 63 -0.10 10.36 8.00
N GLY A 64 -0.47 9.52 7.02
CA GLY A 64 -1.81 9.51 6.44
C GLY A 64 -2.85 8.94 7.41
N ARG A 65 -4.13 9.26 7.14
CA ARG A 65 -5.30 8.93 7.97
C ARG A 65 -5.30 7.49 8.48
N ASP A 66 -5.25 6.53 7.56
CA ASP A 66 -5.44 5.10 7.87
C ASP A 66 -4.34 4.58 8.82
N SER A 67 -3.08 4.98 8.59
CA SER A 67 -1.95 4.57 9.44
C SER A 67 -1.99 5.24 10.82
N SER A 68 -2.33 6.54 10.89
CA SER A 68 -2.48 7.28 12.14
C SER A 68 -3.60 6.72 13.01
N TYR A 69 -4.76 6.38 12.40
CA TYR A 69 -5.85 5.73 13.11
C TYR A 69 -5.48 4.34 13.60
N THR A 70 -4.81 3.55 12.76
CA THR A 70 -4.36 2.21 13.14
C THR A 70 -3.41 2.26 14.34
N LEU A 71 -2.49 3.24 14.36
CA LEU A 71 -1.60 3.45 15.51
C LEU A 71 -2.37 3.83 16.77
N TRP A 72 -3.28 4.81 16.69
CA TRP A 72 -4.13 5.22 17.82
C TRP A 72 -4.96 4.06 18.34
N TYR A 73 -5.60 3.29 17.46
CA TYR A 73 -6.45 2.18 17.84
C TYR A 73 -5.66 1.06 18.54
N CYS A 74 -4.49 0.71 18.00
CA CYS A 74 -3.61 -0.29 18.62
C CYS A 74 -3.20 0.10 20.04
N VAL A 75 -2.84 1.36 20.27
CA VAL A 75 -2.37 1.82 21.58
C VAL A 75 -3.53 2.01 22.54
N THR A 76 -4.56 2.75 22.14
CA THR A 76 -5.61 3.21 23.06
C THR A 76 -6.71 2.17 23.27
N GLN A 77 -7.13 1.47 22.22
CA GLN A 77 -8.24 0.53 22.29
C GLN A 77 -7.78 -0.89 22.61
N LEU A 78 -6.58 -1.26 22.14
CA LEU A 78 -6.05 -2.61 22.31
C LEU A 78 -4.94 -2.72 23.34
N GLY A 79 -4.34 -1.61 23.80
CA GLY A 79 -3.22 -1.64 24.73
C GLY A 79 -2.02 -2.42 24.21
N LEU A 80 -1.77 -2.35 22.89
CA LEU A 80 -0.58 -2.90 22.26
C LEU A 80 0.61 -1.95 22.44
N ARG A 81 1.82 -2.49 22.31
CA ARG A 81 3.10 -1.77 22.42
C ARG A 81 3.84 -1.81 21.07
N PRO A 82 3.34 -1.08 20.05
CA PRO A 82 3.96 -1.09 18.73
C PRO A 82 5.33 -0.40 18.73
N LEU A 83 6.23 -0.86 17.86
CA LEU A 83 7.29 -0.02 17.30
C LEU A 83 6.75 0.57 15.99
N ALA A 84 6.58 1.89 15.93
CA ALA A 84 6.16 2.57 14.71
C ALA A 84 7.35 2.65 13.74
N VAL A 85 7.16 2.23 12.49
CA VAL A 85 8.21 2.20 11.47
C VAL A 85 7.76 2.95 10.24
N HIS A 86 8.58 3.90 9.80
CA HIS A 86 8.40 4.67 8.59
C HIS A 86 9.51 4.35 7.59
N PHE A 87 9.18 4.28 6.30
CA PHE A 87 10.17 4.20 5.24
C PHE A 87 10.25 5.55 4.53
N ASN A 88 11.45 6.11 4.44
CA ASN A 88 11.69 7.39 3.78
C ASN A 88 12.50 7.19 2.48
N ASP A 89 11.84 7.45 1.36
CA ASP A 89 12.42 7.43 0.02
C ASP A 89 12.78 8.82 -0.53
N GLY A 90 12.54 9.88 0.26
CA GLY A 90 12.79 11.28 -0.08
C GLY A 90 11.61 12.02 -0.72
N PHE A 91 10.43 11.40 -0.84
CA PHE A 91 9.23 12.03 -1.43
C PHE A 91 8.08 12.29 -0.45
N GLY A 92 8.25 11.96 0.84
CA GLY A 92 7.24 12.19 1.87
C GLY A 92 6.73 13.64 1.96
N ASN A 93 5.43 13.78 2.22
CA ASN A 93 4.78 15.06 2.49
C ASN A 93 5.14 15.55 3.90
N PRO A 94 5.65 16.80 4.05
CA PRO A 94 5.98 17.36 5.37
C PRO A 94 4.82 17.34 6.38
N VAL A 95 3.57 17.58 5.93
CA VAL A 95 2.40 17.55 6.81
C VAL A 95 2.18 16.14 7.37
N ALA A 96 2.33 15.12 6.53
CA ALA A 96 2.25 13.73 6.98
C ALA A 96 3.41 13.37 7.92
N GLY A 97 4.62 13.89 7.66
CA GLY A 97 5.76 13.77 8.57
C GLY A 97 5.45 14.30 9.98
N GLU A 98 4.88 15.51 10.07
CA GLU A 98 4.50 16.12 11.35
C GLU A 98 3.37 15.36 12.05
N ASN A 99 2.37 14.89 11.30
CA ASN A 99 1.32 14.04 11.84
C ASN A 99 1.89 12.77 12.49
N MET A 100 2.85 12.13 11.83
CA MET A 100 3.48 10.91 12.32
C MET A 100 4.27 11.16 13.61
N VAL A 101 5.11 12.20 13.64
CA VAL A 101 5.88 12.58 14.83
C VAL A 101 4.95 12.93 15.99
N THR A 102 3.90 13.72 15.72
CA THR A 102 2.93 14.14 16.73
C THR A 102 2.14 12.96 17.28
N ALA A 103 1.66 12.06 16.42
CA ALA A 103 0.95 10.85 16.82
C ALA A 103 1.82 9.96 17.72
N CYS A 104 3.05 9.67 17.32
CA CYS A 104 3.96 8.85 18.10
C CYS A 104 4.27 9.47 19.46
N ARG A 105 4.55 10.79 19.49
CA ARG A 105 4.80 11.52 20.74
C ARG A 105 3.60 11.47 21.70
N LYS A 106 2.40 11.77 21.21
CA LYS A 106 1.18 11.78 22.03
C LYS A 106 0.82 10.39 22.58
N LEU A 107 1.08 9.34 21.79
CA LEU A 107 0.79 7.95 22.16
C LEU A 107 1.92 7.28 22.95
N GLY A 108 3.05 7.95 23.17
CA GLY A 108 4.22 7.36 23.84
C GLY A 108 4.85 6.21 23.05
N VAL A 109 4.77 6.25 21.72
CA VAL A 109 5.29 5.20 20.82
C VAL A 109 6.63 5.63 20.24
N GLU A 110 7.59 4.69 20.24
CA GLU A 110 8.86 4.89 19.55
C GLU A 110 8.64 4.89 18.03
N LEU A 111 9.17 5.91 17.36
CA LEU A 111 9.20 6.03 15.91
C LEU A 111 10.59 5.70 15.38
N ARG A 112 10.66 4.78 14.41
CA ARG A 112 11.88 4.45 13.69
C ARG A 112 11.73 4.72 12.20
N THR A 113 12.50 5.67 11.71
CA THR A 113 12.57 5.97 10.28
C THR A 113 13.70 5.18 9.63
N ILE A 114 13.36 4.36 8.65
CA ILE A 114 14.28 3.67 7.76
C ILE A 114 14.43 4.52 6.50
N THR A 115 15.50 5.31 6.47
CA THR A 115 15.83 6.13 5.30
C THR A 115 16.63 5.31 4.31
N SER A 116 16.12 5.21 3.09
CA SER A 116 16.83 4.61 1.95
C SER A 116 18.08 5.41 1.57
N ASP A 117 19.04 4.77 0.89
CA ASP A 117 20.04 5.55 0.14
C ASP A 117 19.31 6.32 -0.96
N TRP A 118 19.37 7.65 -0.88
CA TRP A 118 18.70 8.54 -1.81
C TRP A 118 19.06 8.24 -3.28
N ARG A 119 20.30 7.78 -3.54
CA ARG A 119 20.74 7.44 -4.89
C ARG A 119 19.97 6.25 -5.44
N GLU A 120 19.75 5.21 -4.62
CA GLU A 120 18.98 4.02 -4.98
C GLU A 120 17.51 4.36 -5.23
N SER A 121 16.88 5.08 -4.30
CA SER A 121 15.46 5.46 -4.40
C SER A 121 15.18 6.32 -5.63
N LYS A 122 16.04 7.32 -5.87
CA LYS A 122 15.95 8.17 -7.05
C LYS A 122 16.16 7.37 -8.34
N ASP A 123 17.16 6.50 -8.37
CA ASP A 123 17.46 5.67 -9.55
C ASP A 123 16.33 4.69 -9.87
N LEU A 124 15.68 4.11 -8.85
CA LEU A 124 14.50 3.26 -9.02
C LEU A 124 13.31 4.04 -9.59
N LYS A 125 12.98 5.23 -9.06
CA LYS A 125 11.89 6.05 -9.64
C LYS A 125 12.19 6.44 -11.09
N LEU A 126 13.44 6.81 -11.41
CA LEU A 126 13.87 7.06 -12.79
C LEU A 126 13.78 5.81 -13.68
N ALA A 127 14.19 4.65 -13.18
CA ALA A 127 14.12 3.39 -13.91
C ALA A 127 12.67 3.03 -14.26
N PHE A 128 11.72 3.23 -13.35
CA PHE A 128 10.30 2.97 -13.59
C PHE A 128 9.64 4.01 -14.50
N LEU A 129 10.04 5.28 -14.44
CA LEU A 129 9.63 6.27 -15.45
C LEU A 129 10.09 5.85 -16.86
N LYS A 130 11.34 5.40 -17.01
CA LYS A 130 11.89 4.90 -18.29
C LYS A 130 11.26 3.58 -18.74
N ALA A 131 10.87 2.73 -17.79
CA ALA A 131 10.16 1.49 -18.07
C ALA A 131 8.76 1.75 -18.65
N SER A 132 8.22 2.95 -18.48
CA SER A 132 6.95 3.37 -19.08
C SER A 132 5.78 2.48 -18.62
N THR A 133 5.79 2.05 -17.36
CA THR A 133 4.72 1.23 -16.75
C THR A 133 3.93 2.05 -15.72
N PRO A 134 2.67 1.65 -15.39
CA PRO A 134 1.88 2.35 -14.37
C PRO A 134 2.41 2.12 -12.95
N ASP A 135 3.23 1.10 -12.73
CA ASP A 135 3.78 0.66 -11.43
C ASP A 135 4.95 1.54 -10.94
N MET A 136 4.79 2.87 -10.98
CA MET A 136 5.84 3.85 -10.67
C MET A 136 6.29 3.87 -9.19
N GLU A 137 5.54 3.19 -8.31
CA GLU A 137 5.83 3.07 -6.87
C GLU A 137 6.50 1.76 -6.50
N GLU A 138 6.84 0.89 -7.46
CA GLU A 138 7.39 -0.44 -7.17
C GLU A 138 8.55 -0.40 -6.16
N GLY A 139 9.48 0.56 -6.33
CA GLY A 139 10.59 0.77 -5.41
C GLY A 139 10.14 1.21 -4.01
N THR A 140 9.19 2.14 -3.93
CA THR A 140 8.65 2.66 -2.67
C THR A 140 7.88 1.57 -1.91
N ASP A 141 6.99 0.85 -2.58
CA ASP A 141 6.19 -0.23 -1.99
C ASP A 141 7.06 -1.40 -1.50
N LEU A 142 8.06 -1.80 -2.30
CA LEU A 142 9.05 -2.78 -1.83
C LEU A 142 9.86 -2.25 -0.66
N GLY A 143 10.31 -1.00 -0.71
CA GLY A 143 11.07 -0.36 0.36
C GLY A 143 10.31 -0.29 1.69
N ILE A 144 9.01 0.01 1.64
CA ILE A 144 8.12 -0.03 2.81
C ILE A 144 8.07 -1.46 3.36
N ALA A 145 7.74 -2.44 2.51
CA ALA A 145 7.60 -3.83 2.93
C ALA A 145 8.90 -4.36 3.58
N THR A 146 10.04 -4.11 2.92
CA THR A 146 11.34 -4.58 3.38
C THR A 146 11.80 -3.85 4.64
N ALA A 147 11.54 -2.55 4.79
CA ALA A 147 11.80 -1.83 6.05
C ALA A 147 11.04 -2.45 7.23
N LEU A 148 9.76 -2.77 7.05
CA LEU A 148 8.94 -3.42 8.08
C LEU A 148 9.47 -4.83 8.41
N TYR A 149 9.76 -5.65 7.40
CA TYR A 149 10.32 -6.99 7.60
C TYR A 149 11.70 -6.97 8.26
N GLY A 150 12.58 -6.06 7.84
CA GLY A 150 13.93 -5.92 8.39
C GLY A 150 13.91 -5.50 9.85
N VAL A 151 13.04 -4.54 10.21
CA VAL A 151 12.87 -4.14 11.62
C VAL A 151 12.22 -5.24 12.45
N ALA A 152 11.17 -5.89 11.93
CA ALA A 152 10.56 -7.04 12.61
C ALA A 152 11.57 -8.17 12.86
N ALA A 153 12.43 -8.47 11.87
CA ALA A 153 13.50 -9.43 12.02
C ALA A 153 14.52 -8.97 13.07
N ARG A 154 14.96 -7.71 13.04
CA ARG A 154 15.91 -7.15 14.00
C ARG A 154 15.41 -7.22 15.45
N GLU A 155 14.16 -6.86 15.69
CA GLU A 155 13.53 -6.84 17.02
C GLU A 155 12.98 -8.22 17.44
N GLY A 156 13.02 -9.20 16.52
CA GLY A 156 12.43 -10.53 16.69
C GLY A 156 10.91 -10.52 16.85
N VAL A 157 10.24 -9.50 16.36
CA VAL A 157 8.78 -9.34 16.40
C VAL A 157 8.14 -10.11 15.25
N GLN A 158 7.05 -10.84 15.52
CA GLN A 158 6.42 -11.74 14.54
C GLN A 158 5.17 -11.15 13.89
N ARG A 159 4.74 -9.94 14.27
CA ARG A 159 3.50 -9.33 13.82
C ARG A 159 3.79 -7.93 13.27
N ILE A 160 3.43 -7.72 12.01
CA ILE A 160 3.46 -6.41 11.35
C ILE A 160 2.00 -5.98 11.17
N ILE A 161 1.64 -4.80 11.62
CA ILE A 161 0.31 -4.21 11.43
C ILE A 161 0.42 -3.14 10.35
N ILE A 162 -0.52 -3.15 9.40
CA ILE A 162 -0.64 -2.14 8.35
C ILE A 162 -2.04 -1.55 8.34
N GLY A 163 -2.13 -0.24 8.15
CA GLY A 163 -3.38 0.52 8.08
C GLY A 163 -3.95 0.52 6.67
N GLN A 164 -4.70 -0.53 6.31
CA GLN A 164 -5.43 -0.61 5.06
C GLN A 164 -6.79 -1.28 5.24
N SER A 165 -7.79 -0.84 4.48
CA SER A 165 -9.11 -1.48 4.43
C SER A 165 -9.62 -1.56 2.99
N PHE A 166 -10.06 -2.75 2.57
CA PHE A 166 -10.67 -2.91 1.25
C PHE A 166 -11.98 -2.12 1.09
N ARG A 167 -12.62 -1.74 2.22
CA ARG A 167 -13.85 -0.92 2.26
C ARG A 167 -13.61 0.55 1.91
N THR A 168 -12.37 1.01 2.01
CA THR A 168 -12.01 2.41 1.75
C THR A 168 -11.01 2.57 0.61
N GLU A 169 -10.15 1.57 0.41
CA GLU A 169 -9.17 1.52 -0.67
C GLU A 169 -9.69 0.80 -1.91
N GLY A 170 -10.70 -0.07 -1.78
CA GLY A 170 -11.13 -0.93 -2.87
C GLY A 170 -10.08 -1.94 -3.32
N ILE A 171 -10.29 -2.51 -4.50
CA ILE A 171 -9.46 -3.58 -5.06
C ILE A 171 -8.94 -3.11 -6.41
N ALA A 172 -7.65 -2.79 -6.46
CA ALA A 172 -7.00 -2.37 -7.69
C ALA A 172 -6.91 -3.54 -8.70
N PRO A 173 -7.19 -3.30 -9.99
CA PRO A 173 -6.91 -4.25 -11.06
C PRO A 173 -5.43 -4.62 -11.10
N LEU A 174 -5.13 -5.88 -11.44
CA LEU A 174 -3.74 -6.35 -11.44
C LEU A 174 -2.87 -5.59 -12.46
N SER A 175 -3.45 -5.19 -13.59
CA SER A 175 -2.78 -4.40 -14.63
C SER A 175 -2.42 -2.97 -14.21
N TRP A 176 -3.02 -2.47 -13.12
CA TRP A 176 -2.78 -1.10 -12.63
C TRP A 176 -1.83 -1.07 -11.44
N ASN A 177 -1.64 -2.21 -10.76
CA ASN A 177 -0.71 -2.34 -9.64
C ASN A 177 -0.26 -3.80 -9.46
N PHE A 178 0.93 -4.10 -9.97
CA PHE A 178 1.62 -5.38 -9.84
C PHE A 178 2.96 -5.24 -9.11
N LEU A 179 3.00 -5.73 -7.87
CA LEU A 179 4.18 -5.72 -7.01
C LEU A 179 4.92 -7.07 -7.06
N ASP A 180 6.21 -7.06 -7.42
CA ASP A 180 7.09 -8.24 -7.48
C ASP A 180 8.58 -7.87 -7.45
N GLY A 181 9.34 -8.41 -6.49
CA GLY A 181 10.77 -8.11 -6.40
C GLY A 181 11.64 -8.60 -7.56
N LYS A 182 11.18 -9.58 -8.35
CA LYS A 182 11.87 -9.95 -9.60
C LYS A 182 11.61 -8.91 -10.69
N TYR A 183 10.38 -8.42 -10.79
CA TYR A 183 10.01 -7.31 -11.68
C TYR A 183 10.84 -6.05 -11.40
N LEU A 184 10.93 -5.61 -10.14
CA LEU A 184 11.79 -4.48 -9.73
C LEU A 184 13.23 -4.68 -10.20
N LYS A 185 13.82 -5.86 -9.91
CA LYS A 185 15.21 -6.16 -10.29
C LYS A 185 15.42 -6.18 -11.80
N ALA A 186 14.42 -6.65 -12.56
CA ALA A 186 14.51 -6.71 -14.01
C ALA A 186 14.48 -5.31 -14.64
N VAL A 187 13.55 -4.45 -14.20
CA VAL A 187 13.47 -3.04 -14.61
C VAL A 187 14.74 -2.29 -14.22
N HIS A 188 15.18 -2.43 -12.97
CA HIS A 188 16.39 -1.79 -12.47
C HIS A 188 17.64 -2.23 -13.25
N ARG A 189 17.78 -3.52 -13.57
CA ARG A 189 18.92 -4.00 -14.39
C ARG A 189 18.96 -3.36 -15.78
N GLN A 190 17.80 -3.02 -16.35
CA GLN A 190 17.71 -2.46 -17.69
C GLN A 190 17.91 -0.93 -17.72
N PHE A 191 17.40 -0.22 -16.72
CA PHE A 191 17.34 1.25 -16.75
C PHE A 191 18.04 1.96 -15.60
N GLY A 192 18.35 1.22 -14.53
CA GLY A 192 19.05 1.70 -13.35
C GLY A 192 20.53 1.86 -13.60
N THR A 193 21.13 2.78 -12.86
CA THR A 193 22.54 3.17 -12.95
C THR A 193 23.26 3.06 -11.63
N VAL A 194 22.53 2.91 -10.52
CA VAL A 194 23.08 2.83 -9.17
C VAL A 194 22.97 1.39 -8.69
N PRO A 195 24.06 0.73 -8.25
CA PRO A 195 23.95 -0.62 -7.70
C PRO A 195 23.11 -0.59 -6.41
N LEU A 196 22.10 -1.46 -6.35
CA LEU A 196 21.33 -1.67 -5.11
C LEU A 196 22.18 -2.42 -4.10
N ARG A 197 22.11 -1.98 -2.84
CA ARG A 197 22.79 -2.60 -1.71
C ARG A 197 22.38 -4.06 -1.55
N PRO A 198 23.33 -4.90 -1.09
CA PRO A 198 23.06 -6.32 -0.91
C PRO A 198 22.03 -6.53 0.20
N TRP A 199 21.27 -7.61 0.06
CA TRP A 199 20.29 -8.00 1.05
C TRP A 199 20.97 -8.45 2.36
N THR A 200 20.42 -8.00 3.49
CA THR A 200 20.65 -8.63 4.79
C THR A 200 19.31 -8.85 5.50
N PRO A 201 19.18 -9.88 6.37
CA PRO A 201 17.93 -10.16 7.08
C PRO A 201 17.32 -8.97 7.83
N ASN A 202 18.15 -8.14 8.44
CA ASN A 202 17.73 -7.04 9.32
C ASN A 202 17.79 -5.66 8.64
N ASP A 203 18.27 -5.60 7.40
CA ASP A 203 18.32 -4.41 6.54
C ASP A 203 18.29 -4.83 5.05
N PRO A 204 17.11 -5.22 4.55
CA PRO A 204 16.96 -5.80 3.21
C PRO A 204 17.13 -4.83 2.03
N GLY A 205 17.02 -3.52 2.23
CA GLY A 205 16.96 -2.56 1.11
C GLY A 205 15.80 -2.84 0.17
N PHE A 206 16.00 -2.77 -1.14
CA PHE A 206 14.96 -3.04 -2.14
C PHE A 206 14.88 -4.53 -2.56
N ASN A 207 15.34 -5.44 -1.70
CA ASN A 207 15.41 -6.86 -2.00
C ASN A 207 14.25 -7.63 -1.34
N LEU A 208 13.24 -7.98 -2.13
CA LEU A 208 12.11 -8.80 -1.69
C LEU A 208 11.68 -9.81 -2.77
N GLY A 209 12.51 -10.81 -3.04
CA GLY A 209 12.16 -11.94 -3.91
C GLY A 209 11.55 -13.11 -3.12
N LEU A 210 11.33 -14.22 -3.82
CA LEU A 210 10.76 -15.44 -3.22
C LEU A 210 11.60 -15.99 -2.07
N LYS A 211 12.94 -15.90 -2.16
CA LYS A 211 13.84 -16.40 -1.10
C LYS A 211 13.79 -15.53 0.16
N GLU A 212 13.70 -14.21 0.00
CA GLU A 212 13.55 -13.28 1.13
C GLU A 212 12.17 -13.43 1.77
N MET A 213 11.11 -13.54 0.96
CA MET A 213 9.76 -13.84 1.45
C MET A 213 9.69 -15.16 2.19
N PHE A 214 10.36 -16.21 1.71
CA PHE A 214 10.46 -17.49 2.39
C PHE A 214 11.14 -17.35 3.76
N TYR A 215 12.27 -16.63 3.81
CA TYR A 215 12.98 -16.36 5.06
C TYR A 215 12.08 -15.64 6.08
N TYR A 216 11.43 -14.54 5.70
CA TYR A 216 10.59 -13.79 6.63
C TYR A 216 9.34 -14.56 7.07
N THR A 217 8.72 -15.30 6.15
CA THR A 217 7.46 -16.03 6.42
C THR A 217 7.70 -17.30 7.25
N PHE A 218 8.70 -18.12 6.89
CA PHE A 218 8.86 -19.45 7.50
C PHE A 218 9.95 -19.49 8.56
N VAL A 219 11.08 -18.80 8.34
CA VAL A 219 12.20 -18.78 9.31
C VAL A 219 11.92 -17.79 10.43
N ARG A 220 11.53 -16.55 10.09
CA ARG A 220 11.20 -15.51 11.09
C ARG A 220 9.76 -15.55 11.58
N ARG A 221 8.87 -16.29 10.89
CA ARG A 221 7.44 -16.44 11.24
C ARG A 221 6.71 -15.10 11.33
N ILE A 222 7.14 -14.13 10.53
CA ILE A 222 6.54 -12.81 10.48
C ILE A 222 5.24 -12.90 9.69
N LYS A 223 4.16 -12.33 10.24
CA LYS A 223 2.86 -12.24 9.60
C LYS A 223 2.34 -10.82 9.63
N THR A 224 1.78 -10.40 8.50
CA THR A 224 1.09 -9.12 8.37
C THR A 224 -0.36 -9.24 8.84
N VAL A 225 -0.83 -8.24 9.58
CA VAL A 225 -2.17 -8.16 10.16
C VAL A 225 -2.86 -6.92 9.60
N THR A 226 -4.00 -7.13 8.94
CA THR A 226 -4.87 -6.07 8.39
C THR A 226 -5.99 -5.77 9.37
N LEU A 227 -5.68 -5.02 10.43
CA LEU A 227 -6.60 -4.79 11.54
C LEU A 227 -7.91 -4.12 11.09
N LEU A 228 -7.82 -3.14 10.18
CA LEU A 228 -8.97 -2.35 9.71
C LEU A 228 -9.98 -3.15 8.87
N TYR A 229 -9.71 -4.42 8.54
CA TYR A 229 -10.71 -5.29 7.93
C TYR A 229 -11.81 -5.68 8.93
N HIS A 230 -11.53 -5.59 10.24
CA HIS A 230 -12.42 -6.02 11.31
C HIS A 230 -12.91 -4.87 12.20
N VAL A 231 -12.53 -3.63 11.89
CA VAL A 231 -12.86 -2.44 12.68
C VAL A 231 -13.88 -1.61 11.93
N ASP A 232 -14.91 -1.13 12.63
CA ASP A 232 -15.84 -0.12 12.13
C ASP A 232 -15.04 1.17 11.82
N TYR A 233 -14.77 1.40 10.53
CA TYR A 233 -13.86 2.45 10.05
C TYR A 233 -14.59 3.38 9.07
N VAL A 234 -15.09 4.50 9.59
CA VAL A 234 -15.76 5.55 8.81
C VAL A 234 -14.84 6.76 8.69
N ARG A 235 -14.45 7.11 7.45
CA ARG A 235 -13.38 8.10 7.20
C ARG A 235 -13.66 9.47 7.85
N THR A 236 -14.90 9.95 7.82
CA THR A 236 -15.29 11.25 8.39
C THR A 236 -15.20 11.27 9.93
N GLU A 237 -15.59 10.18 10.59
CA GLU A 237 -15.48 10.04 12.05
C GLU A 237 -14.02 9.91 12.48
N VAL A 238 -13.24 9.18 11.69
CA VAL A 238 -11.80 9.00 11.90
C VAL A 238 -11.05 10.32 11.79
N ASP A 239 -11.34 11.15 10.78
CA ASP A 239 -10.73 12.48 10.64
C ASP A 239 -10.96 13.33 11.90
N ALA A 240 -12.22 13.46 12.33
CA ALA A 240 -12.57 14.24 13.52
C ALA A 240 -11.92 13.68 14.81
N LEU A 241 -11.79 12.36 14.90
CA LEU A 241 -11.10 11.72 16.02
C LEU A 241 -9.59 12.04 15.99
N LEU A 242 -8.93 11.91 14.84
CA LEU A 242 -7.49 12.14 14.73
C LEU A 242 -7.13 13.61 14.95
N GLU A 243 -7.96 14.54 14.49
CA GLU A 243 -7.81 15.97 14.77
C GLU A 243 -7.85 16.22 16.29
N ARG A 244 -8.85 15.67 16.98
CA ARG A 244 -9.02 15.86 18.43
C ARG A 244 -7.93 15.17 19.25
N GLU A 245 -7.69 13.88 19.02
CA GLU A 245 -6.80 13.07 19.84
C GLU A 245 -5.33 13.33 19.48
N LEU A 246 -5.02 13.43 18.19
CA LEU A 246 -3.63 13.46 17.70
C LEU A 246 -3.21 14.80 17.13
N SER A 247 -4.08 15.82 17.07
CA SER A 247 -3.79 17.07 16.35
C SER A 247 -3.39 16.81 14.89
N TRP A 248 -3.97 15.76 14.31
CA TRP A 248 -3.73 15.37 12.93
C TRP A 248 -4.25 16.45 11.98
N GLN A 249 -3.52 16.71 10.90
CA GLN A 249 -3.93 17.60 9.83
C GLN A 249 -4.05 16.84 8.53
N ASN A 250 -5.08 17.13 7.74
CA ASN A 250 -5.24 16.48 6.44
C ASN A 250 -4.08 16.86 5.50
N PRO A 251 -3.27 15.89 5.00
CA PRO A 251 -2.18 16.18 4.08
C PRO A 251 -2.61 16.83 2.75
N GLY A 252 -3.90 16.74 2.41
CA GLY A 252 -4.54 17.46 1.30
C GLY A 252 -5.42 16.56 0.43
N ALA A 253 -5.00 15.30 0.22
CA ALA A 253 -5.76 14.30 -0.54
C ALA A 253 -5.42 12.87 -0.07
N HIS A 254 -6.21 11.90 -0.51
CA HIS A 254 -5.92 10.48 -0.29
C HIS A 254 -4.61 10.07 -0.97
N TYR A 255 -3.76 9.29 -0.29
CA TYR A 255 -2.36 8.98 -0.62
C TYR A 255 -1.36 10.14 -0.59
N PHE A 256 -1.80 11.37 -0.28
CA PHE A 256 -0.92 12.53 -0.36
C PHE A 256 0.03 12.68 0.84
N ASP A 257 0.25 11.60 1.57
CA ASP A 257 1.41 11.37 2.43
C ASP A 257 2.71 11.14 1.64
N ASP A 258 2.62 10.81 0.34
CA ASP A 258 3.73 10.84 -0.63
C ASP A 258 3.46 11.88 -1.72
N LEU A 259 4.37 12.86 -1.87
CA LEU A 259 4.27 13.90 -2.90
C LEU A 259 4.40 13.35 -4.33
N TYR A 260 5.08 12.21 -4.50
CA TYR A 260 5.24 11.56 -5.79
C TYR A 260 3.91 11.10 -6.40
N GLN A 261 2.86 10.96 -5.58
CA GLN A 261 1.51 10.67 -6.04
C GLN A 261 0.97 11.73 -7.02
N SER A 262 1.40 12.99 -6.93
CA SER A 262 1.02 14.00 -7.93
C SER A 262 1.50 13.64 -9.33
N VAL A 263 2.73 13.12 -9.46
CA VAL A 263 3.28 12.64 -10.73
C VAL A 263 2.54 11.39 -11.21
N ILE A 264 2.24 10.48 -10.29
CA ILE A 264 1.56 9.22 -10.60
C ILE A 264 0.15 9.47 -11.11
N TYR A 265 -0.65 10.31 -10.45
CA TYR A 265 -2.00 10.64 -10.91
C TYR A 265 -1.98 11.38 -12.24
N TYR A 266 -1.03 12.30 -12.44
CA TYR A 266 -0.83 12.97 -13.72
C TYR A 266 -0.55 11.98 -14.85
N LEU A 267 0.39 11.05 -14.67
CA LEU A 267 0.75 10.06 -15.70
C LEU A 267 -0.33 8.98 -15.88
N ASN A 268 -0.98 8.55 -14.80
CA ASN A 268 -2.12 7.64 -14.88
C ASN A 268 -3.21 8.21 -15.79
N ARG A 269 -3.58 9.48 -15.63
CA ARG A 269 -4.59 10.13 -16.47
C ARG A 269 -4.09 10.39 -17.90
N THR A 270 -2.91 11.01 -18.05
CA THR A 270 -2.45 11.54 -19.35
C THR A 270 -1.80 10.52 -20.27
N LYS A 271 -1.24 9.44 -19.72
CA LYS A 271 -0.48 8.43 -20.46
C LYS A 271 -1.10 7.04 -20.41
N PHE A 272 -1.58 6.62 -19.25
CA PHE A 272 -2.04 5.24 -19.05
C PHE A 272 -3.56 5.05 -19.14
N ASN A 273 -4.32 6.16 -19.19
CA ASN A 273 -5.79 6.14 -19.11
C ASN A 273 -6.30 5.35 -17.88
N ILE A 274 -5.70 5.63 -16.73
CA ILE A 274 -6.00 5.01 -15.43
C ILE A 274 -6.58 6.08 -14.51
N ASP A 275 -7.70 5.75 -13.86
CA ASP A 275 -8.22 6.52 -12.73
C ASP A 275 -8.38 5.63 -11.49
N ARG A 276 -7.43 5.74 -10.56
CA ARG A 276 -7.43 4.99 -9.30
C ARG A 276 -8.65 5.30 -8.42
N ARG A 277 -9.31 6.44 -8.62
CA ARG A 277 -10.52 6.81 -7.88
C ARG A 277 -11.68 5.88 -8.18
N LEU A 278 -11.68 5.21 -9.34
CA LEU A 278 -12.74 4.27 -9.70
C LEU A 278 -12.87 3.15 -8.65
N PHE A 279 -11.78 2.47 -8.29
CA PHE A 279 -11.84 1.40 -7.30
C PHE A 279 -11.96 1.94 -5.86
N ASN A 280 -11.30 3.06 -5.54
CA ASN A 280 -11.39 3.71 -4.22
C ASN A 280 -12.83 4.17 -3.91
N TYR A 281 -13.45 4.94 -4.80
CA TYR A 281 -14.80 5.46 -4.58
C TYR A 281 -15.85 4.36 -4.73
N SER A 282 -15.62 3.34 -5.56
CA SER A 282 -16.53 2.18 -5.60
C SER A 282 -16.60 1.48 -4.24
N ALA A 283 -15.48 1.36 -3.51
CA ALA A 283 -15.48 0.81 -2.16
C ALA A 283 -16.24 1.69 -1.16
N LEU A 284 -16.05 3.01 -1.22
CA LEU A 284 -16.78 3.95 -0.37
C LEU A 284 -18.29 3.94 -0.64
N VAL A 285 -18.69 3.84 -1.92
CA VAL A 285 -20.10 3.72 -2.30
C VAL A 285 -20.69 2.41 -1.78
N ARG A 286 -20.00 1.28 -1.99
CA ARG A 286 -20.42 -0.03 -1.50
C ARG A 286 -20.48 -0.11 0.03
N SER A 287 -19.61 0.63 0.71
CA SER A 287 -19.57 0.72 2.17
C SER A 287 -20.47 1.81 2.75
N GLY A 288 -21.29 2.48 1.93
CA GLY A 288 -22.22 3.53 2.38
C GLY A 288 -21.57 4.83 2.86
N GLN A 289 -20.26 5.03 2.64
CA GLN A 289 -19.51 6.22 3.05
C GLN A 289 -19.51 7.34 2.01
N MET A 290 -20.06 7.09 0.81
CA MET A 290 -20.12 8.07 -0.27
C MET A 290 -21.34 7.80 -1.17
N PRO A 291 -22.17 8.80 -1.51
CA PRO A 291 -23.19 8.66 -2.53
C PRO A 291 -22.57 8.44 -3.91
N ARG A 292 -23.21 7.62 -4.75
CA ARG A 292 -22.71 7.30 -6.10
C ARG A 292 -22.56 8.54 -6.98
N GLU A 293 -23.49 9.46 -6.87
CA GLU A 293 -23.57 10.70 -7.64
C GLU A 293 -22.37 11.60 -7.33
N VAL A 294 -21.97 11.65 -6.06
CA VAL A 294 -20.76 12.36 -5.61
C VAL A 294 -19.50 11.70 -6.16
N ALA A 295 -19.44 10.36 -6.16
CA ALA A 295 -18.32 9.62 -6.74
C ALA A 295 -18.15 9.94 -8.24
N LEU A 296 -19.24 9.90 -9.01
CA LEU A 296 -19.23 10.19 -10.44
C LEU A 296 -18.84 11.65 -10.71
N ALA A 297 -19.38 12.60 -9.95
CA ALA A 297 -19.04 14.02 -10.08
C ALA A 297 -17.55 14.28 -9.81
N ARG A 298 -16.95 13.60 -8.83
CA ARG A 298 -15.52 13.72 -8.52
C ARG A 298 -14.63 13.10 -9.60
N VAL A 299 -14.99 11.93 -10.10
CA VAL A 299 -14.24 11.24 -11.18
C VAL A 299 -14.26 12.05 -12.47
N ALA A 300 -15.34 12.78 -12.74
CA ALA A 300 -15.46 13.66 -13.91
C ALA A 300 -14.50 14.88 -13.88
N GLN A 301 -13.89 15.18 -12.74
CA GLN A 301 -12.95 16.29 -12.57
C GLN A 301 -11.52 15.79 -12.41
N ILE A 302 -10.54 16.63 -12.74
CA ILE A 302 -9.12 16.37 -12.43
C ILE A 302 -8.97 16.27 -10.91
N ASN A 303 -8.18 15.30 -10.45
CA ASN A 303 -8.00 15.09 -9.02
C ASN A 303 -7.15 16.22 -8.42
N SER A 304 -7.50 16.71 -7.24
CA SER A 304 -6.77 17.79 -6.56
C SER A 304 -5.34 17.43 -6.19
N ILE A 305 -5.00 16.13 -6.17
CA ILE A 305 -3.64 15.63 -5.97
C ILE A 305 -2.71 15.97 -7.16
N GLU A 306 -3.26 16.24 -8.35
CA GLU A 306 -2.50 16.65 -9.54
C GLU A 306 -2.11 18.15 -9.43
N ASP A 307 -1.23 18.49 -8.49
CA ASP A 307 -0.70 19.84 -8.31
C ASP A 307 0.58 20.04 -9.13
N GLU A 308 0.53 20.91 -10.14
CA GLU A 308 1.64 21.24 -11.03
C GLU A 308 2.91 21.71 -10.29
N ARG A 309 2.77 22.40 -9.16
CA ARG A 309 3.93 22.84 -8.35
C ARG A 309 4.63 21.64 -7.72
N VAL A 310 3.86 20.66 -7.27
CA VAL A 310 4.36 19.42 -6.65
C VAL A 310 4.96 18.51 -7.72
N ILE A 311 4.33 18.39 -8.89
CA ILE A 311 4.89 17.69 -10.04
C ILE A 311 6.28 18.26 -10.40
N ASN A 312 6.39 19.58 -10.55
CA ASN A 312 7.67 20.22 -10.85
C ASN A 312 8.71 20.06 -9.72
N LEU A 313 8.28 20.04 -8.46
CA LEU A 313 9.16 19.70 -7.33
C LEU A 313 9.68 18.25 -7.45
N CYS A 314 8.83 17.29 -7.77
CA CYS A 314 9.21 15.90 -7.95
C CYS A 314 10.18 15.72 -9.13
N ILE A 315 9.91 16.36 -10.27
CA ILE A 315 10.80 16.39 -11.44
C ILE A 315 12.19 16.92 -11.06
N LYS A 316 12.23 18.05 -10.33
CA LYS A 316 13.48 18.62 -9.82
C LYS A 316 14.20 17.67 -8.85
N ARG A 317 13.47 17.02 -7.94
CA ARG A 317 14.06 16.02 -7.00
C ARG A 317 14.66 14.83 -7.74
N LEU A 318 14.03 14.38 -8.82
CA LEU A 318 14.59 13.34 -9.70
C LEU A 318 15.85 13.78 -10.45
N GLY A 319 16.18 15.08 -10.43
CA GLY A 319 17.32 15.64 -11.14
C GLY A 319 17.07 15.77 -12.65
N LEU A 320 15.82 15.95 -13.04
CA LEU A 320 15.41 16.15 -14.43
C LEU A 320 14.99 17.61 -14.66
N THR A 321 15.18 18.09 -15.89
CA THR A 321 14.42 19.22 -16.42
C THR A 321 13.03 18.76 -16.87
N ARG A 322 12.09 19.72 -17.00
CA ARG A 322 10.75 19.41 -17.53
C ARG A 322 10.82 18.78 -18.93
N ALA A 323 11.68 19.29 -19.81
CA ALA A 323 11.84 18.76 -21.16
C ALA A 323 12.38 17.32 -21.18
N GLU A 324 13.30 16.96 -20.26
CA GLU A 324 13.79 15.58 -20.14
C GLU A 324 12.70 14.65 -19.59
N PHE A 325 11.96 15.10 -18.59
CA PHE A 325 10.80 14.36 -18.07
C PHE A 325 9.79 14.09 -19.18
N ASP A 326 9.37 15.13 -19.92
CA ASP A 326 8.42 15.04 -21.01
C ASP A 326 8.90 14.06 -22.10
N ARG A 327 10.21 14.09 -22.43
CA ARG A 327 10.81 13.15 -23.37
C ARG A 327 10.77 11.69 -22.88
N ILE A 328 11.04 11.45 -21.60
CA ILE A 328 10.97 10.10 -21.01
C ILE A 328 9.53 9.59 -21.05
N VAL A 329 8.56 10.41 -20.61
CA VAL A 329 7.17 9.99 -20.50
C VAL A 329 6.46 9.90 -21.85
N ALA A 330 7.00 10.50 -22.91
CA ALA A 330 6.51 10.34 -24.29
C ALA A 330 6.69 8.91 -24.87
N ALA A 331 7.49 8.04 -24.23
CA ALA A 331 7.62 6.66 -24.67
C ALA A 331 6.26 5.93 -24.67
N PRO A 332 6.02 4.94 -25.55
CA PRO A 332 4.77 4.18 -25.54
C PRO A 332 4.50 3.50 -24.19
N PRO A 333 3.25 3.45 -23.70
CA PRO A 333 2.92 2.78 -22.45
C PRO A 333 3.24 1.28 -22.55
N ARG A 334 3.73 0.73 -21.46
CA ARG A 334 4.04 -0.68 -21.23
C ARG A 334 3.36 -1.15 -19.96
N THR A 335 3.45 -2.44 -19.69
CA THR A 335 2.94 -3.08 -18.48
C THR A 335 4.03 -3.91 -17.82
N PHE A 336 3.78 -4.37 -16.58
CA PHE A 336 4.68 -5.30 -15.91
C PHE A 336 4.98 -6.57 -16.75
N ARG A 337 4.11 -6.95 -17.70
CA ARG A 337 4.28 -8.12 -18.58
C ARG A 337 5.39 -7.96 -19.61
N ASP A 338 5.78 -6.74 -19.92
CA ASP A 338 6.87 -6.42 -20.84
C ASP A 338 8.26 -6.60 -20.20
N TYR A 339 8.29 -6.98 -18.92
CA TYR A 339 9.50 -7.16 -18.13
C TYR A 339 9.51 -8.52 -17.42
N PRO A 340 10.68 -9.17 -17.27
CA PRO A 340 10.79 -10.41 -16.51
C PRO A 340 10.24 -10.28 -15.08
N ASN A 341 9.26 -11.12 -14.75
CA ASN A 341 8.56 -11.09 -13.46
C ASN A 341 8.16 -12.51 -13.02
N ASN A 342 7.45 -12.62 -11.89
CA ASN A 342 6.92 -13.90 -11.39
C ASN A 342 5.45 -14.15 -11.74
N TYR A 343 4.80 -13.32 -12.56
CA TYR A 343 3.38 -13.44 -12.87
C TYR A 343 3.01 -14.79 -13.49
N GLY A 344 3.79 -15.26 -14.48
CA GLY A 344 3.56 -16.57 -15.11
C GLY A 344 3.66 -17.74 -14.11
N LEU A 345 4.61 -17.67 -13.17
CA LEU A 345 4.76 -18.66 -12.11
C LEU A 345 3.56 -18.63 -11.13
N ILE A 346 3.13 -17.43 -10.72
CA ILE A 346 1.95 -17.25 -9.87
C ILE A 346 0.72 -17.85 -10.55
N ARG A 347 0.54 -17.62 -11.86
CA ARG A 347 -0.54 -18.22 -12.65
C ARG A 347 -0.50 -19.75 -12.65
N LEU A 348 0.67 -20.34 -12.84
CA LEU A 348 0.88 -21.80 -12.84
C LEU A 348 0.54 -22.40 -11.46
N LEU A 349 0.88 -21.69 -10.38
CA LEU A 349 0.64 -22.12 -9.00
C LEU A 349 -0.78 -21.82 -8.49
N ARG A 350 -1.75 -21.56 -9.38
CA ARG A 350 -3.15 -21.25 -9.01
C ARG A 350 -3.73 -22.26 -8.02
N TRP A 351 -3.64 -23.55 -8.31
CA TRP A 351 -4.23 -24.59 -7.46
C TRP A 351 -3.53 -24.72 -6.10
N PRO A 352 -2.18 -24.81 -6.04
CA PRO A 352 -1.46 -24.73 -4.77
C PRO A 352 -1.83 -23.50 -3.94
N ILE A 353 -1.86 -22.30 -4.54
CA ILE A 353 -2.20 -21.05 -3.84
C ILE A 353 -3.65 -21.09 -3.34
N LYS A 354 -4.60 -21.65 -4.11
CA LYS A 354 -5.99 -21.84 -3.67
C LYS A 354 -6.08 -22.73 -2.44
N VAL A 355 -5.34 -23.84 -2.42
CA VAL A 355 -5.29 -24.77 -1.28
C VAL A 355 -4.69 -24.08 -0.06
N PHE A 356 -3.55 -23.40 -0.20
CA PHE A 356 -2.94 -22.65 0.90
C PHE A 356 -3.86 -21.53 1.43
N SER A 357 -4.62 -20.88 0.56
CA SER A 357 -5.59 -19.86 0.98
C SER A 357 -6.72 -20.47 1.82
N ARG A 358 -7.27 -21.62 1.40
CA ARG A 358 -8.29 -22.36 2.18
C ARG A 358 -7.79 -22.87 3.53
N LEU A 359 -6.48 -23.12 3.64
CA LEU A 359 -5.83 -23.52 4.89
C LEU A 359 -5.44 -22.32 5.78
N ASN A 360 -5.86 -21.08 5.44
CA ASN A 360 -5.48 -19.85 6.13
C ASN A 360 -3.96 -19.61 6.20
N LEU A 361 -3.21 -20.17 5.24
CA LEU A 361 -1.76 -19.98 5.12
C LEU A 361 -1.42 -18.80 4.21
N LEU A 362 -2.31 -18.47 3.28
CA LEU A 362 -2.26 -17.25 2.46
C LEU A 362 -3.61 -16.51 2.56
N PRO A 363 -3.62 -15.16 2.49
CA PRO A 363 -4.88 -14.42 2.45
C PRO A 363 -5.69 -14.76 1.20
N GLU A 364 -6.98 -15.06 1.35
CA GLU A 364 -7.87 -15.33 0.22
C GLU A 364 -7.99 -14.10 -0.72
N SER A 365 -7.90 -12.89 -0.18
CA SER A 365 -7.85 -11.66 -0.96
C SER A 365 -6.67 -11.61 -1.93
N ALA A 366 -5.53 -12.21 -1.59
CA ALA A 366 -4.41 -12.35 -2.50
C ALA A 366 -4.77 -13.26 -3.67
N TYR A 367 -5.42 -14.41 -3.41
CA TYR A 367 -5.89 -15.29 -4.48
C TYR A 367 -6.84 -14.54 -5.42
N ASP A 368 -7.85 -13.87 -4.89
CA ASP A 368 -8.83 -13.18 -5.73
C ASP A 368 -8.19 -12.06 -6.58
N LYS A 369 -7.23 -11.29 -6.03
CA LYS A 369 -6.49 -10.27 -6.79
C LYS A 369 -5.75 -10.87 -8.00
N TYR A 370 -5.04 -11.98 -7.84
CA TYR A 370 -4.22 -12.55 -8.91
C TYR A 370 -5.00 -13.42 -9.91
N PHE A 371 -6.18 -13.93 -9.54
CA PHE A 371 -6.89 -14.92 -10.36
C PHE A 371 -8.31 -14.52 -10.79
N ASN A 372 -8.94 -13.56 -10.10
CA ASN A 372 -10.34 -13.19 -10.32
C ASN A 372 -10.54 -11.69 -10.65
N CYS A 373 -9.55 -10.82 -10.35
CA CYS A 373 -9.59 -9.38 -10.65
C CYS A 373 -9.04 -8.98 -12.04
N GLY A 374 -9.07 -9.90 -13.00
CA GLY A 374 -8.79 -9.59 -14.39
C GLY A 374 -7.32 -9.26 -14.72
N THR A 375 -6.97 -9.45 -15.98
CA THR A 375 -5.61 -9.26 -16.53
C THR A 375 -5.57 -8.22 -17.60
#